data_AF-A0A7D5N3F7-F1
#
_entry.id   AF-A0A7D5N3F7-F1
#
_cell.length_a   1.000
_cell.length_b   1.000
_cell.length_c   1.000
_cell.angle_alpha   90.00
_cell.angle_beta   90.00
_cell.angle_gamma   90.00
#
_symmetry.space_group_name_H-M   'P 1'
#
loop_
_entity.id
_entity.type
_entity.pdbx_description
1 polymer ?
#
loop_
_entity_poly.entity_id
_entity_poly.type
_entity_poly.pdbx_seq_one_letter_code
_entity_poly.pdbx_strand_id
1 'polypeptide(L)'
;MNNPTCVFTFGFDLKFDGIGLNPNCVNSNGYIFANKGGVPNLTYSISPNIGTQNPAGTFSNLPAGTYIITASGSGCSITTTITLYQPNANHCCTTTSNPNAGSNIASMPYIILLPNTQVANLTAANLLANYGSNGVIQGKKFYIDGILTIDADITFNQCDIYFTTGSKIAVNAGINLHIAQNSTLQASCAMWDGIYAEDPTAEITLENCTIQDMENGVVLKQGAKAGITNSEFKNCNRALPFLKTTLLPIVVSPAIPSQLMQIC
;
A
#
# COMPACT_ATOMS: atom_id res chain seq x y z
N MET A 1 29.25 -25.16 18.06
CA MET A 1 28.11 -25.50 18.95
C MET A 1 26.85 -24.99 18.28
N ASN A 2 26.09 -25.90 17.68
CA ASN A 2 24.82 -25.60 17.01
C ASN A 2 23.78 -25.31 18.09
N ASN A 3 23.31 -24.06 18.17
CA ASN A 3 22.24 -23.68 19.10
C ASN A 3 20.89 -24.05 18.47
N PRO A 4 20.12 -25.00 19.04
CA PRO A 4 18.88 -25.46 18.43
C PRO A 4 17.89 -24.30 18.38
N THR A 5 17.33 -24.07 17.19
CA THR A 5 16.01 -23.46 16.93
C THR A 5 15.48 -22.53 18.02
N CYS A 6 15.70 -21.22 17.83
CA CYS A 6 14.99 -20.15 18.54
C CYS A 6 13.50 -20.19 18.14
N VAL A 7 12.77 -21.19 18.61
CA VAL A 7 11.34 -21.35 18.40
C VAL A 7 10.68 -20.85 19.67
N PHE A 8 10.13 -19.64 19.59
CA PHE A 8 9.06 -19.26 20.51
C PHE A 8 7.85 -20.07 20.06
N THR A 9 7.65 -21.25 20.65
CA THR A 9 6.62 -22.20 20.20
C THR A 9 5.24 -21.64 20.50
N PHE A 10 4.57 -21.04 19.50
CA PHE A 10 3.17 -21.22 19.12
C PHE A 10 3.01 -20.65 17.69
N GLY A 11 2.27 -21.36 16.82
CA GLY A 11 2.25 -21.17 15.35
C GLY A 11 1.55 -19.90 14.85
N PHE A 12 2.18 -18.76 15.09
CA PHE A 12 1.85 -17.50 14.45
C PHE A 12 3.16 -16.73 14.28
N ASP A 13 3.41 -16.27 13.05
CA ASP A 13 4.48 -15.32 12.79
C ASP A 13 4.44 -14.20 13.82
N LEU A 14 5.63 -13.71 14.15
CA LEU A 14 5.83 -12.48 14.91
C LEU A 14 5.14 -11.32 14.19
N LYS A 15 3.85 -11.18 14.40
CA LYS A 15 3.17 -9.92 14.24
C LYS A 15 3.64 -9.10 15.42
N PHE A 16 4.55 -8.16 15.14
CA PHE A 16 4.60 -6.97 15.95
C PHE A 16 3.17 -6.41 15.89
N ASP A 17 2.41 -6.49 16.98
CA ASP A 17 1.23 -5.63 17.18
C ASP A 17 1.66 -4.16 17.41
N GLY A 18 2.84 -3.84 16.90
CA GLY A 18 3.73 -2.76 17.21
C GLY A 18 3.65 -1.68 16.15
N ILE A 19 2.71 -0.76 16.34
CA ILE A 19 2.44 0.35 15.44
C ILE A 19 3.74 1.12 15.15
N GLY A 20 4.25 1.00 13.93
CA GLY A 20 5.19 1.96 13.37
C GLY A 20 4.37 3.14 12.89
N LEU A 21 4.55 4.30 13.54
CA LEU A 21 4.01 5.56 13.07
C LEU A 21 5.15 6.37 12.47
N ASN A 22 5.01 6.68 11.19
CA ASN A 22 5.91 7.59 10.51
C ASN A 22 5.88 8.97 11.19
N PRO A 23 6.98 9.74 11.12
CA PRO A 23 6.87 11.19 11.17
C PRO A 23 5.71 11.68 10.29
N ASN A 24 5.08 12.77 10.67
CA ASN A 24 4.01 13.36 9.88
C ASN A 24 4.40 14.76 9.40
N CYS A 25 3.48 15.42 8.71
CA CYS A 25 3.76 16.73 8.12
C CYS A 25 3.97 17.85 9.14
N VAL A 26 3.57 17.65 10.41
CA VAL A 26 3.70 18.64 11.49
C VAL A 26 4.71 18.24 12.56
N ASN A 27 5.08 16.96 12.62
CA ASN A 27 6.03 16.39 13.57
C ASN A 27 7.10 15.59 12.82
N SER A 28 8.36 15.99 12.96
CA SER A 28 9.51 15.33 12.36
C SER A 28 9.88 13.98 13.01
N ASN A 29 9.15 13.58 14.04
CA ASN A 29 9.41 12.37 14.81
C ASN A 29 8.24 11.39 14.69
N GLY A 30 8.57 10.13 14.43
CA GLY A 30 7.69 8.98 14.52
C GLY A 30 7.86 8.22 15.83
N TYR A 31 7.16 7.08 15.91
CA TYR A 31 7.30 6.11 16.99
C TYR A 31 7.28 4.69 16.45
N ILE A 32 7.92 3.79 17.18
CA ILE A 32 7.86 2.35 16.97
C ILE A 32 7.39 1.73 18.27
N PHE A 33 6.22 1.11 18.26
CA PHE A 33 5.85 0.18 19.31
C PHE A 33 6.36 -1.21 18.93
N ALA A 34 6.94 -1.93 19.87
CA ALA A 34 7.41 -3.29 19.70
C ALA A 34 6.84 -4.12 20.84
N ASN A 35 5.95 -5.03 20.49
CA ASN A 35 5.37 -5.97 21.42
C ASN A 35 5.31 -7.34 20.77
N LYS A 36 5.68 -8.35 21.55
CA LYS A 36 5.40 -9.74 21.23
C LYS A 36 4.33 -10.23 22.19
N GLY A 37 3.08 -10.19 21.74
CA GLY A 37 1.94 -10.65 22.52
C GLY A 37 2.18 -12.04 23.12
N GLY A 38 1.80 -12.23 24.38
CA GLY A 38 1.85 -13.53 25.07
C GLY A 38 3.22 -13.93 25.64
N VAL A 39 4.29 -13.12 25.51
CA VAL A 39 5.60 -13.42 26.10
C VAL A 39 5.96 -12.37 27.17
N PRO A 40 5.89 -12.70 28.47
CA PRO A 40 6.28 -11.77 29.53
C PRO A 40 7.79 -11.58 29.59
N ASN A 41 8.23 -10.48 30.22
CA ASN A 41 9.63 -10.22 30.58
C ASN A 41 10.61 -10.14 29.39
N LEU A 42 10.13 -9.65 28.24
CA LEU A 42 11.02 -9.31 27.13
C LEU A 42 11.70 -7.97 27.37
N THR A 43 12.97 -7.91 26.99
CA THR A 43 13.74 -6.68 26.84
C THR A 43 13.78 -6.30 25.37
N TYR A 44 13.74 -4.99 25.08
CA TYR A 44 13.70 -4.49 23.71
C TYR A 44 14.82 -3.47 23.51
N SER A 45 15.53 -3.56 22.39
CA SER A 45 16.51 -2.57 21.96
C SER A 45 16.29 -2.15 20.51
N ILE A 46 16.84 -1.00 20.15
CA ILE A 46 16.76 -0.40 18.81
C ILE A 46 18.15 -0.06 18.30
N SER A 47 18.38 -0.26 17.01
CA SER A 47 19.59 0.17 16.30
C SER A 47 19.20 0.90 15.01
N PRO A 48 19.71 2.12 14.75
CA PRO A 48 20.57 2.91 15.64
C PRO A 48 19.84 3.31 16.93
N ASN A 49 20.59 3.44 18.04
CA ASN A 49 20.01 3.80 19.34
C ASN A 49 19.73 5.31 19.42
N ILE A 50 18.67 5.73 18.73
CA ILE A 50 18.18 7.11 18.65
C ILE A 50 16.80 7.18 19.33
N GLY A 51 16.47 8.35 19.88
CA GLY A 51 15.17 8.61 20.50
C GLY A 51 15.12 8.18 21.97
N THR A 52 13.91 7.87 22.44
CA THR A 52 13.65 7.51 23.84
C THR A 52 12.80 6.25 23.91
N GLN A 53 13.12 5.36 24.85
CA GLN A 53 12.29 4.19 25.12
C GLN A 53 11.57 4.35 26.46
N ASN A 54 10.26 4.58 26.43
CA ASN A 54 9.43 4.63 27.64
C ASN A 54 7.94 4.48 27.26
N PRO A 55 7.24 3.40 27.68
CA PRO A 55 7.72 2.23 28.43
C PRO A 55 8.59 1.28 27.57
N ALA A 56 9.04 0.17 28.16
CA ALA A 56 9.80 -0.86 27.44
C ALA A 56 9.04 -1.34 26.18
N GLY A 57 9.76 -1.44 25.05
CA GLY A 57 9.16 -1.78 23.75
C GLY A 57 8.56 -0.58 23.01
N THR A 58 8.33 0.57 23.65
CA THR A 58 7.85 1.79 22.98
C THR A 58 9.00 2.76 22.73
N PHE A 59 9.41 2.90 21.49
CA PHE A 59 10.43 3.86 21.05
C PHE A 59 9.77 5.08 20.43
N SER A 60 10.09 6.27 20.92
CA SER A 60 9.56 7.55 20.46
C SER A 60 10.70 8.52 20.11
N ASN A 61 10.34 9.66 19.52
CA ASN A 61 11.32 10.67 19.06
C ASN A 61 12.27 10.13 17.98
N LEU A 62 11.74 9.28 17.09
CA LEU A 62 12.50 8.65 16.03
C LEU A 62 12.36 9.46 14.73
N PRO A 63 13.43 10.03 14.17
CA PRO A 63 13.36 10.60 12.82
C PRO A 63 13.10 9.50 11.78
N ALA A 64 12.79 9.89 10.54
CA ALA A 64 12.73 8.93 9.43
C ALA A 64 14.08 8.19 9.28
N GLY A 65 14.00 6.88 9.04
CA GLY A 65 15.16 6.00 9.01
C GLY A 65 14.79 4.53 9.15
N THR A 66 15.76 3.66 8.92
CA THR A 66 15.62 2.22 9.11
C THR A 66 16.15 1.81 10.48
N TYR A 67 15.34 1.08 11.23
CA TYR A 67 15.60 0.65 12.58
C TYR A 67 15.51 -0.87 12.68
N ILE A 68 16.51 -1.48 13.32
CA ILE A 68 16.48 -2.88 13.70
C ILE A 68 16.02 -2.94 15.14
N ILE A 69 14.83 -3.51 15.37
CA ILE A 69 14.32 -3.77 16.72
C ILE A 69 14.72 -5.18 17.11
N THR A 70 15.34 -5.32 18.28
CA THR A 70 15.68 -6.61 18.86
C THR A 70 14.82 -6.84 20.10
N ALA A 71 14.13 -7.97 20.17
CA ALA A 71 13.47 -8.42 21.40
C ALA A 71 14.23 -9.64 21.95
N SER A 72 14.61 -9.57 23.23
CA SER A 72 15.43 -10.57 23.92
C SER A 72 14.78 -11.04 25.21
N GLY A 73 14.79 -12.35 25.44
CA GLY A 73 14.27 -12.97 26.67
C GLY A 73 14.55 -14.46 26.72
N SER A 74 14.72 -15.00 27.92
CA SER A 74 14.96 -16.45 28.16
C SER A 74 16.08 -17.06 27.30
N GLY A 75 17.17 -16.30 27.08
CA GLY A 75 18.32 -16.75 26.27
C GLY A 75 18.11 -16.70 24.75
N CYS A 76 16.98 -16.18 24.27
CA CYS A 76 16.63 -16.05 22.87
C CYS A 76 16.58 -14.58 22.44
N SER A 77 16.85 -14.31 21.16
CA SER A 77 16.69 -12.99 20.55
C SER A 77 16.07 -13.11 19.16
N ILE A 78 15.13 -12.22 18.86
CA ILE A 78 14.54 -12.05 17.53
C ILE A 78 14.75 -10.61 17.08
N THR A 79 14.85 -10.41 15.77
CA THR A 79 14.97 -9.07 15.20
C THR A 79 13.88 -8.82 14.17
N THR A 80 13.52 -7.56 14.01
CA THR A 80 12.73 -7.08 12.87
C THR A 80 13.34 -5.79 12.36
N THR A 81 13.11 -5.52 11.08
CA THR A 81 13.49 -4.26 10.46
C THR A 81 12.24 -3.43 10.24
N ILE A 82 12.23 -2.21 10.76
CA ILE A 82 11.15 -1.23 10.59
C ILE A 82 11.76 0.00 9.96
N THR A 83 11.19 0.46 8.85
CA THR A 83 11.57 1.71 8.22
C THR A 83 10.48 2.75 8.46
N LEU A 84 10.87 3.88 9.02
CA LEU A 84 10.02 5.07 9.14
C LEU A 84 10.33 6.02 7.98
N TYR A 85 9.29 6.56 7.37
CA TYR A 85 9.39 7.47 6.22
C TYR A 85 8.90 8.87 6.61
N GLN A 86 9.56 9.91 6.10
CA GLN A 86 9.06 11.28 6.22
C GLN A 86 8.13 11.59 5.04
N PRO A 87 6.90 12.09 5.28
CA PRO A 87 6.06 12.63 4.22
C PRO A 87 6.77 13.76 3.48
N ASN A 88 6.62 13.80 2.16
CA ASN A 88 7.05 14.93 1.34
C ASN A 88 5.94 16.00 1.23
N ALA A 89 6.24 17.13 0.59
CA ALA A 89 5.29 18.25 0.45
C ALA A 89 3.98 17.90 -0.30
N ASN A 90 3.99 16.86 -1.15
CA ASN A 90 2.84 16.44 -1.93
C ASN A 90 1.90 15.48 -1.17
N HIS A 91 2.30 14.96 -0.01
CA HIS A 91 1.50 14.02 0.81
C HIS A 91 0.30 14.68 1.53
N CYS A 92 -0.33 15.66 0.89
CA CYS A 92 -1.53 16.35 1.36
C CYS A 92 -1.43 16.78 2.84
N CYS A 93 -0.30 17.42 3.14
CA CYS A 93 0.08 17.91 4.45
C CYS A 93 -0.82 19.03 4.99
N THR A 94 -1.70 19.62 4.18
CA THR A 94 -2.57 20.73 4.59
C THR A 94 -3.90 20.72 3.82
N THR A 95 -5.02 20.37 4.46
CA THR A 95 -6.35 20.95 4.20
C THR A 95 -7.32 20.59 5.33
N THR A 96 -7.94 21.58 5.96
CA THR A 96 -9.00 21.41 6.99
C THR A 96 -10.39 21.13 6.41
N SER A 97 -10.52 20.96 5.09
CA SER A 97 -11.81 20.78 4.39
C SER A 97 -12.04 19.39 3.80
N ASN A 98 -11.16 18.41 4.07
CA ASN A 98 -11.34 17.03 3.63
C ASN A 98 -11.21 16.07 4.83
N PRO A 99 -12.19 15.17 5.09
CA PRO A 99 -12.08 14.17 6.16
C PRO A 99 -10.87 13.22 6.01
N ASN A 100 -10.28 13.10 4.81
CA ASN A 100 -9.12 12.25 4.51
C ASN A 100 -7.77 12.97 4.58
N ALA A 101 -7.69 14.27 4.92
CA ALA A 101 -6.48 15.10 4.82
C ALA A 101 -5.18 14.36 5.22
N GLY A 102 -4.29 14.20 4.23
CA GLY A 102 -3.16 13.25 4.17
C GLY A 102 -2.17 13.22 5.34
N SER A 103 -2.18 14.18 6.26
CA SER A 103 -1.47 14.05 7.54
C SER A 103 -2.00 12.89 8.39
N ASN A 104 -3.32 12.62 8.36
CA ASN A 104 -3.91 11.51 9.11
C ASN A 104 -3.61 10.15 8.45
N ILE A 105 -3.62 10.11 7.11
CA ILE A 105 -3.29 8.88 6.36
C ILE A 105 -1.81 8.55 6.52
N ALA A 106 -0.91 9.52 6.39
CA ALA A 106 0.51 9.33 6.68
C ALA A 106 0.78 8.92 8.14
N SER A 107 -0.16 9.25 9.05
CA SER A 107 -0.16 8.83 10.45
C SER A 107 -0.90 7.50 10.69
N MET A 108 -1.28 6.76 9.64
CA MET A 108 -1.82 5.41 9.82
C MET A 108 -0.70 4.44 10.24
N PRO A 109 -1.00 3.49 11.14
CA PRO A 109 -0.09 2.40 11.45
C PRO A 109 0.38 1.69 10.18
N TYR A 110 1.68 1.42 10.08
CA TYR A 110 2.27 0.57 9.04
C TYR A 110 2.08 1.05 7.61
N ILE A 111 1.74 2.33 7.41
CA ILE A 111 1.65 2.89 6.06
C ILE A 111 3.05 3.05 5.46
N ILE A 112 3.22 2.58 4.22
CA ILE A 112 4.45 2.71 3.46
C ILE A 112 4.29 3.95 2.57
N LEU A 113 5.05 5.00 2.87
CA LEU A 113 5.08 6.20 2.04
C LEU A 113 6.01 5.98 0.85
N LEU A 114 5.54 6.29 -0.35
CA LEU A 114 6.22 6.06 -1.61
C LEU A 114 6.14 7.32 -2.49
N PRO A 115 7.22 7.71 -3.20
CA PRO A 115 8.52 7.04 -3.22
C PRO A 115 9.29 7.25 -1.91
N ASN A 116 10.22 6.34 -1.65
CA ASN A 116 11.13 6.44 -0.51
C ASN A 116 12.54 5.97 -0.90
N THR A 117 13.45 5.87 0.07
CA THR A 117 14.84 5.48 -0.19
C THR A 117 15.01 4.05 -0.71
N GLN A 118 14.08 3.14 -0.39
CA GLN A 118 14.08 1.74 -0.88
C GLN A 118 13.42 1.62 -2.26
N VAL A 119 12.40 2.43 -2.50
CA VAL A 119 11.65 2.48 -3.76
C VAL A 119 11.63 3.93 -4.25
N ALA A 120 12.77 4.36 -4.78
CA ALA A 120 12.93 5.71 -5.34
C ALA A 120 12.23 5.83 -6.69
N ASN A 121 12.29 4.77 -7.50
CA ASN A 121 11.54 4.63 -8.74
C ASN A 121 10.28 3.81 -8.46
N LEU A 122 9.11 4.43 -8.65
CA LEU A 122 7.80 3.82 -8.43
C LEU A 122 7.47 2.81 -9.53
N THR A 123 8.04 1.61 -9.43
CA THR A 123 7.76 0.52 -10.37
C THR A 123 7.33 -0.75 -9.67
N ALA A 124 6.48 -1.55 -10.34
CA ALA A 124 6.01 -2.83 -9.80
C ALA A 124 7.16 -3.77 -9.42
N ALA A 125 8.22 -3.84 -10.24
CA ALA A 125 9.41 -4.63 -9.93
C ALA A 125 10.06 -4.20 -8.60
N ASN A 126 10.19 -2.89 -8.35
CA ASN A 126 10.76 -2.39 -7.10
C ASN A 126 9.83 -2.61 -5.91
N LEU A 127 8.52 -2.44 -6.09
CA LEU A 127 7.55 -2.74 -5.02
C LEU A 127 7.59 -4.22 -4.65
N LEU A 128 7.64 -5.12 -5.63
CA LEU A 128 7.73 -6.56 -5.41
C LEU A 128 9.02 -6.97 -4.71
N ALA A 129 10.16 -6.40 -5.11
CA ALA A 129 11.45 -6.70 -4.50
C ALA A 129 11.52 -6.33 -3.00
N ASN A 130 10.78 -5.30 -2.59
CA ASN A 130 10.81 -4.79 -1.22
C ASN A 130 9.63 -5.27 -0.34
N TYR A 131 8.46 -5.49 -0.95
CA TYR A 131 7.22 -5.70 -0.20
C TYR A 131 6.38 -6.89 -0.69
N GLY A 132 6.83 -7.56 -1.75
CA GLY A 132 6.13 -8.69 -2.37
C GLY A 132 6.81 -10.03 -2.19
N SER A 133 6.09 -11.07 -2.58
CA SER A 133 6.58 -12.44 -2.71
C SER A 133 5.80 -13.14 -3.81
N ASN A 134 6.50 -13.83 -4.72
CA ASN A 134 5.90 -14.56 -5.84
C ASN A 134 4.93 -13.72 -6.69
N GLY A 135 5.27 -12.46 -6.97
CA GLY A 135 4.42 -11.56 -7.77
C GLY A 135 3.21 -10.98 -7.02
N VAL A 136 3.07 -11.27 -5.72
CA VAL A 136 1.95 -10.82 -4.88
C VAL A 136 2.45 -9.90 -3.77
N ILE A 137 1.78 -8.77 -3.59
CA ILE A 137 1.85 -7.95 -2.38
C ILE A 137 0.56 -8.16 -1.60
N GLN A 138 0.68 -8.61 -0.35
CA GLN A 138 -0.46 -8.98 0.48
C GLN A 138 -0.56 -8.14 1.75
N GLY A 139 -1.76 -7.61 2.04
CA GLY A 139 -2.08 -7.01 3.34
C GLY A 139 -1.34 -5.71 3.63
N LYS A 140 -0.84 -5.01 2.61
CA LYS A 140 -0.01 -3.80 2.78
C LYS A 140 -0.83 -2.54 2.59
N LYS A 141 -0.37 -1.47 3.24
CA LYS A 141 -0.91 -0.12 3.09
C LYS A 141 0.14 0.77 2.42
N PHE A 142 -0.20 1.37 1.30
CA PHE A 142 0.70 2.27 0.58
C PHE A 142 0.10 3.66 0.48
N TYR A 143 0.94 4.67 0.59
CA TYR A 143 0.63 6.04 0.19
C TYR A 143 1.58 6.40 -0.96
N ILE A 144 1.04 6.48 -2.17
CA ILE A 144 1.79 6.70 -3.41
C ILE A 144 1.65 8.15 -3.85
N ASP A 145 2.79 8.82 -4.01
CA ASP A 145 2.94 10.13 -4.61
C ASP A 145 3.65 10.05 -5.96
N GLY A 146 2.87 10.07 -7.04
CA GLY A 146 3.36 10.10 -8.41
C GLY A 146 2.77 9.01 -9.31
N ILE A 147 3.56 8.61 -10.30
CA ILE A 147 3.16 7.59 -11.29
C ILE A 147 3.71 6.24 -10.84
N LEU A 148 2.83 5.29 -10.52
CA LEU A 148 3.20 3.89 -10.34
C LEU A 148 3.23 3.19 -11.71
N THR A 149 4.42 2.89 -12.21
CA THR A 149 4.61 2.14 -13.45
C THR A 149 4.56 0.64 -13.18
N ILE A 150 3.65 -0.08 -13.85
CA ILE A 150 3.56 -1.54 -13.76
C ILE A 150 4.41 -2.13 -14.89
N ASP A 151 5.68 -2.39 -14.57
CA ASP A 151 6.72 -2.94 -15.45
C ASP A 151 6.99 -4.43 -15.25
N ALA A 152 6.28 -5.05 -14.30
CA ALA A 152 6.29 -6.48 -14.01
C ALA A 152 4.89 -6.88 -13.54
N ASP A 153 4.50 -8.14 -13.79
CA ASP A 153 3.23 -8.68 -13.31
C ASP A 153 3.14 -8.52 -11.79
N ILE A 154 2.04 -7.92 -11.32
CA ILE A 154 1.85 -7.64 -9.89
C ILE A 154 0.40 -7.85 -9.49
N THR A 155 0.22 -8.54 -8.36
CA THR A 155 -1.06 -8.65 -7.67
C THR A 155 -1.02 -7.89 -6.35
N PHE A 156 -1.94 -6.95 -6.16
CA PHE A 156 -2.25 -6.37 -4.86
C PHE A 156 -3.44 -7.10 -4.27
N ASN A 157 -3.22 -7.84 -3.17
CA ASN A 157 -4.24 -8.65 -2.50
C ASN A 157 -4.45 -8.13 -1.07
N GLN A 158 -5.69 -7.81 -0.70
CA GLN A 158 -6.04 -7.23 0.61
C GLN A 158 -5.21 -5.98 0.95
N CYS A 159 -4.94 -5.13 -0.04
CA CYS A 159 -4.11 -3.93 0.14
C CYS A 159 -4.95 -2.64 0.17
N ASP A 160 -4.57 -1.70 1.02
CA ASP A 160 -5.09 -0.32 0.97
C ASP A 160 -4.07 0.58 0.27
N ILE A 161 -4.43 1.21 -0.83
CA ILE A 161 -3.52 2.08 -1.59
C ILE A 161 -4.14 3.47 -1.71
N TYR A 162 -3.44 4.45 -1.15
CA TYR A 162 -3.81 5.85 -1.15
C TYR A 162 -2.94 6.60 -2.15
N PHE A 163 -3.54 7.47 -2.95
CA PHE A 163 -2.85 8.24 -3.98
C PHE A 163 -2.91 9.74 -3.68
N THR A 164 -1.81 10.47 -3.90
CA THR A 164 -1.85 11.95 -3.90
C THR A 164 -2.63 12.46 -5.12
N THR A 165 -3.02 13.74 -5.11
CA THR A 165 -3.74 14.36 -6.21
C THR A 165 -2.98 14.25 -7.54
N GLY A 166 -3.67 13.78 -8.59
CA GLY A 166 -3.07 13.58 -9.92
C GLY A 166 -2.14 12.37 -10.06
N SER A 167 -1.90 11.61 -8.99
CA SER A 167 -1.19 10.33 -9.08
C SER A 167 -1.95 9.32 -9.93
N LYS A 168 -1.23 8.40 -10.58
CA LYS A 168 -1.83 7.39 -11.46
C LYS A 168 -1.06 6.08 -11.47
N ILE A 169 -1.72 5.06 -12.00
CA ILE A 169 -1.09 3.79 -12.36
C ILE A 169 -0.96 3.72 -13.88
N ALA A 170 0.21 3.35 -14.38
CA ALA A 170 0.46 3.16 -15.81
C ALA A 170 0.98 1.74 -16.07
N VAL A 171 0.21 0.94 -16.82
CA VAL A 171 0.52 -0.47 -17.12
C VAL A 171 1.26 -0.58 -18.45
N ASN A 172 2.44 -1.18 -18.43
CA ASN A 172 3.27 -1.38 -19.62
C ASN A 172 2.74 -2.52 -20.50
N ALA A 173 3.19 -2.53 -21.76
CA ALA A 173 2.92 -3.61 -22.70
C ALA A 173 3.35 -4.98 -22.15
N GLY A 174 2.50 -5.99 -22.36
CA GLY A 174 2.74 -7.38 -21.99
C GLY A 174 2.63 -7.69 -20.50
N ILE A 175 2.18 -6.72 -19.68
CA ILE A 175 2.12 -6.83 -18.23
C ILE A 175 0.69 -6.82 -17.72
N ASN A 176 0.46 -7.60 -16.65
CA ASN A 176 -0.81 -7.73 -15.95
C ASN A 176 -0.76 -7.01 -14.60
N LEU A 177 -1.67 -6.05 -14.41
CA LEU A 177 -2.00 -5.52 -13.09
C LEU A 177 -3.21 -6.26 -12.54
N HIS A 178 -3.10 -6.86 -11.36
CA HIS A 178 -4.22 -7.49 -10.68
C HIS A 178 -4.48 -6.82 -9.33
N ILE A 179 -5.68 -6.26 -9.15
CA ILE A 179 -6.18 -5.79 -7.86
C ILE A 179 -7.21 -6.82 -7.36
N ALA A 180 -6.91 -7.46 -6.25
CA ALA A 180 -7.62 -8.63 -5.77
C ALA A 180 -8.12 -8.46 -4.33
N GLN A 181 -9.22 -9.13 -4.00
CA GLN A 181 -9.66 -9.50 -2.65
C GLN A 181 -9.62 -8.37 -1.62
N ASN A 182 -10.72 -7.65 -1.46
CA ASN A 182 -10.90 -6.56 -0.49
C ASN A 182 -9.79 -5.49 -0.53
N SER A 183 -9.06 -5.39 -1.64
CA SER A 183 -8.14 -4.28 -1.84
C SER A 183 -8.93 -3.01 -2.11
N THR A 184 -8.44 -1.88 -1.59
CA THR A 184 -9.03 -0.56 -1.79
C THR A 184 -8.00 0.38 -2.42
N LEU A 185 -8.34 0.99 -3.54
CA LEU A 185 -7.55 2.08 -4.14
C LEU A 185 -8.35 3.38 -4.02
N GLN A 186 -7.77 4.42 -3.42
CA GLN A 186 -8.48 5.68 -3.16
C GLN A 186 -7.58 6.91 -3.17
N ALA A 187 -8.19 8.09 -3.28
CA ALA A 187 -7.48 9.34 -3.08
C ALA A 187 -7.15 9.53 -1.59
N SER A 188 -5.96 10.06 -1.32
CA SER A 188 -5.59 10.53 0.02
C SER A 188 -6.15 11.92 0.36
N CYS A 189 -6.57 12.68 -0.64
CA CYS A 189 -7.05 14.04 -0.50
C CYS A 189 -7.98 14.40 -1.67
N ALA A 190 -7.55 15.23 -2.61
CA ALA A 190 -8.30 15.41 -3.85
C ALA A 190 -8.05 14.23 -4.80
N MET A 191 -8.95 14.06 -5.76
CA MET A 191 -8.98 12.91 -6.67
C MET A 191 -7.61 12.59 -7.26
N TRP A 192 -7.33 11.29 -7.33
CA TRP A 192 -6.21 10.78 -8.10
C TRP A 192 -6.66 10.58 -9.55
N ASP A 193 -5.73 10.46 -10.48
CA ASP A 193 -6.05 10.47 -11.90
C ASP A 193 -6.76 9.17 -12.33
N GLY A 194 -6.09 8.02 -12.24
CA GLY A 194 -6.68 6.73 -12.58
C GLY A 194 -5.68 5.64 -12.95
N ILE A 195 -6.16 4.58 -13.61
CA ILE A 195 -5.37 3.43 -14.07
C ILE A 195 -5.34 3.42 -15.60
N TYR A 196 -4.16 3.39 -16.20
CA TYR A 196 -3.97 3.51 -17.65
C TYR A 196 -3.31 2.26 -18.22
N ALA A 197 -3.88 1.72 -19.30
CA ALA A 197 -3.24 0.72 -20.16
C ALA A 197 -3.44 1.13 -21.63
N GLU A 198 -2.35 1.24 -22.38
CA GLU A 198 -2.38 1.81 -23.74
C GLU A 198 -1.78 0.89 -24.81
N ASP A 199 -1.59 -0.39 -24.50
CA ASP A 199 -1.05 -1.41 -25.40
C ASP A 199 -1.98 -2.64 -25.44
N PRO A 200 -2.22 -3.27 -26.60
CA PRO A 200 -3.13 -4.42 -26.72
C PRO A 200 -2.74 -5.67 -25.91
N THR A 201 -1.49 -5.72 -25.44
CA THR A 201 -0.97 -6.81 -24.61
C THR A 201 -0.95 -6.47 -23.11
N ALA A 202 -1.31 -5.25 -22.73
CA ALA A 202 -1.48 -4.85 -21.33
C ALA A 202 -2.88 -5.24 -20.82
N GLU A 203 -2.95 -5.76 -19.59
CA GLU A 203 -4.20 -6.21 -18.98
C GLU A 203 -4.36 -5.71 -17.54
N ILE A 204 -5.58 -5.29 -17.20
CA ILE A 204 -5.99 -4.86 -15.86
C ILE A 204 -7.09 -5.79 -15.35
N THR A 205 -6.82 -6.51 -14.27
CA THR A 205 -7.80 -7.39 -13.61
C THR A 205 -8.19 -6.79 -12.27
N LEU A 206 -9.49 -6.60 -12.07
CA LEU A 206 -10.08 -6.06 -10.84
C LEU A 206 -11.08 -7.08 -10.28
N GLU A 207 -10.75 -7.70 -9.15
CA GLU A 207 -11.53 -8.79 -8.59
C GLU A 207 -11.80 -8.57 -7.09
N ASN A 208 -13.08 -8.49 -6.71
CA ASN A 208 -13.50 -8.32 -5.31
C ASN A 208 -12.87 -7.08 -4.64
N CYS A 209 -12.68 -5.97 -5.35
CA CYS A 209 -12.00 -4.78 -4.82
C CYS A 209 -12.88 -3.53 -4.84
N THR A 210 -12.46 -2.48 -4.12
CA THR A 210 -13.04 -1.13 -4.21
C THR A 210 -12.05 -0.18 -4.84
N ILE A 211 -12.47 0.60 -5.83
CA ILE A 211 -11.67 1.68 -6.42
C ILE A 211 -12.48 2.95 -6.38
N GLN A 212 -11.92 4.03 -5.88
CA GLN A 212 -12.69 5.24 -5.64
C GLN A 212 -11.89 6.53 -5.80
N ASP A 213 -12.61 7.64 -5.89
CA ASP A 213 -12.07 8.99 -5.92
C ASP A 213 -11.13 9.24 -7.12
N MET A 214 -11.44 8.66 -8.28
CA MET A 214 -10.67 8.82 -9.52
C MET A 214 -11.21 9.95 -10.39
N GLU A 215 -10.32 10.68 -11.05
CA GLU A 215 -10.69 11.68 -12.05
C GLU A 215 -11.10 11.04 -13.38
N ASN A 216 -10.30 10.09 -13.88
CA ASN A 216 -10.44 9.47 -15.21
C ASN A 216 -10.79 7.97 -15.20
N GLY A 217 -10.79 7.32 -14.03
CA GLY A 217 -11.17 5.91 -13.89
C GLY A 217 -10.12 4.94 -14.43
N VAL A 218 -10.58 3.82 -15.02
CA VAL A 218 -9.71 2.91 -15.79
C VAL A 218 -9.78 3.29 -17.27
N VAL A 219 -8.63 3.64 -17.85
CA VAL A 219 -8.47 4.14 -19.21
C VAL A 219 -7.75 3.08 -20.05
N LEU A 220 -8.46 2.52 -21.01
CA LEU A 220 -7.94 1.54 -21.97
C LEU A 220 -7.80 2.18 -23.35
N LYS A 221 -6.62 2.07 -23.97
CA LYS A 221 -6.37 2.52 -25.35
C LYS A 221 -5.71 1.41 -26.16
N GLN A 222 -5.75 1.57 -27.49
CA GLN A 222 -5.04 0.71 -28.46
C GLN A 222 -5.34 -0.79 -28.31
N GLY A 223 -6.51 -1.17 -27.79
CA GLY A 223 -6.91 -2.56 -27.61
C GLY A 223 -6.48 -3.20 -26.29
N ALA A 224 -5.95 -2.41 -25.33
CA ALA A 224 -5.71 -2.86 -23.96
C ALA A 224 -6.98 -3.45 -23.32
N LYS A 225 -6.79 -4.40 -22.39
CA LYS A 225 -7.89 -5.20 -21.84
C LYS A 225 -8.11 -4.91 -20.36
N ALA A 226 -9.36 -5.09 -19.92
CA ALA A 226 -9.66 -5.21 -18.51
C ALA A 226 -10.72 -6.27 -18.22
N GLY A 227 -10.53 -7.00 -17.12
CA GLY A 227 -11.52 -7.88 -16.52
C GLY A 227 -11.96 -7.31 -15.17
N ILE A 228 -13.27 -7.17 -14.95
CA ILE A 228 -13.83 -6.62 -13.71
C ILE A 228 -14.87 -7.58 -13.17
N THR A 229 -14.64 -8.10 -11.97
CA THR A 229 -15.50 -9.06 -11.30
C THR A 229 -15.77 -8.62 -9.87
N ASN A 230 -17.05 -8.54 -9.49
CA ASN A 230 -17.50 -8.22 -8.13
C ASN A 230 -16.77 -7.05 -7.47
N SER A 231 -16.49 -5.98 -8.23
CA SER A 231 -15.70 -4.84 -7.76
C SER A 231 -16.54 -3.56 -7.78
N GLU A 232 -16.32 -2.70 -6.81
CA GLU A 232 -17.05 -1.45 -6.62
C GLU A 232 -16.23 -0.25 -7.10
N PHE A 233 -16.90 0.67 -7.80
CA PHE A 233 -16.38 1.98 -8.15
C PHE A 233 -17.17 3.04 -7.37
N LYS A 234 -16.48 4.01 -6.75
CA LYS A 234 -17.15 5.08 -5.97
C LYS A 234 -16.57 6.45 -6.26
N ASN A 235 -17.42 7.48 -6.24
CA ASN A 235 -17.03 8.89 -6.29
C ASN A 235 -16.04 9.22 -7.42
N CYS A 236 -16.17 8.60 -8.60
CA CYS A 236 -15.32 8.91 -9.75
C CYS A 236 -15.93 10.07 -10.58
N ASN A 237 -15.10 10.95 -11.14
CA ASN A 237 -15.57 12.09 -11.95
C ASN A 237 -15.91 11.68 -13.38
N ARG A 238 -15.06 10.86 -14.01
CA ARG A 238 -15.27 10.33 -15.35
C ARG A 238 -15.28 8.81 -15.28
N ALA A 239 -16.43 8.24 -15.63
CA ALA A 239 -16.61 6.81 -15.80
C ALA A 239 -15.73 6.28 -16.94
N LEU A 240 -15.35 5.00 -16.84
CA LEU A 240 -14.65 4.18 -17.85
C LEU A 240 -14.87 4.69 -19.28
N PRO A 241 -13.96 5.51 -19.84
CA PRO A 241 -14.08 5.93 -21.23
C PRO A 241 -13.67 4.74 -22.10
N PHE A 242 -14.58 3.81 -22.35
CA PHE A 242 -14.42 2.83 -23.41
C PHE A 242 -14.40 3.59 -24.74
N LEU A 243 -13.20 3.98 -25.19
CA LEU A 243 -13.01 4.43 -26.56
C LEU A 243 -13.31 3.23 -27.46
N LYS A 244 -14.49 3.30 -28.08
CA LYS A 244 -15.15 2.29 -28.89
C LYS A 244 -14.33 1.96 -30.14
N THR A 245 -13.25 1.20 -30.01
CA THR A 245 -12.55 0.58 -31.13
C THR A 245 -12.30 -0.88 -30.82
N THR A 246 -13.16 -1.72 -31.41
CA THR A 246 -13.12 -3.20 -31.52
C THR A 246 -13.54 -4.03 -30.30
N LEU A 247 -14.67 -4.73 -30.50
CA LEU A 247 -15.35 -5.65 -29.58
C LEU A 247 -14.55 -6.95 -29.35
N LEU A 248 -14.22 -7.24 -28.09
CA LEU A 248 -14.12 -8.59 -27.51
C LEU A 248 -14.71 -8.53 -26.08
N PRO A 249 -15.28 -9.63 -25.56
CA PRO A 249 -16.43 -9.57 -24.65
C PRO A 249 -16.02 -9.16 -23.23
N ILE A 250 -16.61 -8.07 -22.74
CA ILE A 250 -16.72 -7.84 -21.30
C ILE A 250 -17.72 -8.87 -20.78
N VAL A 251 -17.24 -9.91 -20.09
CA VAL A 251 -18.11 -10.83 -19.34
C VAL A 251 -18.46 -10.15 -18.02
N VAL A 252 -19.46 -9.28 -18.03
CA VAL A 252 -20.17 -8.91 -16.80
C VAL A 252 -21.25 -9.97 -16.61
N SER A 253 -21.08 -10.88 -15.65
CA SER A 253 -22.06 -11.95 -15.39
C SER A 253 -22.23 -12.25 -13.88
N PRO A 254 -23.47 -12.35 -13.33
CA PRO A 254 -24.76 -11.93 -13.90
C PRO A 254 -25.54 -10.89 -13.06
N ALA A 255 -26.30 -10.08 -13.83
CA ALA A 255 -27.53 -9.34 -13.51
C ALA A 255 -27.47 -8.16 -12.52
N ILE A 256 -27.23 -6.95 -13.05
CA ILE A 256 -27.79 -5.72 -12.45
C ILE A 256 -29.00 -5.30 -13.32
N PRO A 257 -30.21 -5.15 -12.75
CA PRO A 257 -31.39 -4.71 -13.49
C PRO A 257 -31.16 -3.33 -14.08
N SER A 258 -31.75 -3.11 -15.25
CA SER A 258 -31.74 -1.89 -16.03
C SER A 258 -32.17 -0.64 -15.22
N GLN A 259 -31.22 0.03 -14.57
CA GLN A 259 -31.27 1.45 -14.27
C GLN A 259 -29.86 2.03 -14.42
N LEU A 260 -29.77 3.06 -15.26
CA LEU A 260 -28.63 3.92 -15.58
C LEU A 260 -27.22 3.43 -15.16
N MET A 261 -26.49 2.98 -16.18
CA MET A 261 -25.05 2.72 -16.17
C MET A 261 -24.28 4.01 -15.86
N GLN A 262 -24.06 4.26 -14.59
CA GLN A 262 -23.04 5.16 -14.07
C GLN A 262 -21.97 4.23 -13.51
N ILE A 263 -20.93 3.90 -14.29
CA ILE A 263 -19.74 3.25 -13.73
C ILE A 263 -18.86 4.37 -13.18
N CYS A 264 -19.35 4.96 -12.09
CA CYS A 264 -18.62 5.85 -11.17
C CYS A 264 -18.84 5.36 -9.75
#